data_AF-A0A258X4B7-F1
#
_entry.id   AF-A0A258X4B7-F1
#
_cell.length_a   1.000
_cell.length_b   1.000
_cell.length_c   1.000
_cell.angle_alpha   90.00
_cell.angle_beta   90.00
_cell.angle_gamma   90.00
#
_symmetry.space_group_name_H-M   'P 1'
#
loop_
_entity.id
_entity.type
_entity.pdbx_description
1 polymer ?
#
loop_
_entity_poly.entity_id
_entity_poly.type
_entity_poly.pdbx_seq_one_letter_code
_entity_poly.pdbx_strand_id
1 'polypeptide(L)'
;SLGGISRSIARAKGAEAPVYIVDATQGAAKVRTLEEQINLETRTRTLNPKWFEGMLKHGFEGVRNIEQHVTNTVGWSATTGQVAPWVYQQISETFVLDPAMRERLSKLNPTSSARVAGRLLEACERRLWEPDDETLAALRMANDELEDRLEGVFVGASQTNLPAAIPAE
;
A
#
# COMPACT_ATOMS: atom_id res chain seq x y z
N SER A 1 13.82 -4.34 -15.08
CA SER A 1 12.69 -5.07 -14.46
C SER A 1 11.92 -5.82 -15.55
N LEU A 2 11.18 -6.87 -15.19
CA LEU A 2 10.36 -7.64 -16.14
C LEU A 2 9.37 -6.72 -16.91
N GLY A 3 8.76 -5.78 -16.20
CA GLY A 3 7.85 -4.81 -16.80
C GLY A 3 8.52 -3.85 -17.79
N GLY A 4 9.76 -3.40 -17.54
CA GLY A 4 10.50 -2.55 -18.49
C GLY A 4 10.81 -3.25 -19.81
N ILE A 5 11.07 -4.57 -19.76
CA ILE A 5 11.29 -5.39 -20.96
C ILE A 5 9.96 -5.58 -21.71
N SER A 6 8.88 -5.91 -21.00
CA SER A 6 7.56 -6.09 -21.62
C SER A 6 7.09 -4.82 -22.36
N ARG A 7 7.18 -3.65 -21.71
CA ARG A 7 6.85 -2.36 -22.32
C ARG A 7 7.68 -2.07 -23.59
N SER A 8 8.97 -2.42 -23.57
CA SER A 8 9.85 -2.23 -24.73
C SER A 8 9.43 -3.12 -25.91
N ILE A 9 9.07 -4.38 -25.63
CA ILE A 9 8.58 -5.32 -26.65
C ILE A 9 7.23 -4.84 -27.19
N ALA A 10 6.32 -4.38 -26.34
CA ALA A 10 5.02 -3.86 -26.75
C ALA A 10 5.17 -2.66 -27.68
N ARG A 11 6.07 -1.73 -27.35
CA ARG A 11 6.39 -0.57 -28.20
C ARG A 11 6.98 -0.99 -29.55
N ALA A 12 7.81 -2.04 -29.59
CA ALA A 12 8.43 -2.52 -30.82
C ALA A 12 7.48 -3.32 -31.72
N LYS A 13 6.56 -4.10 -31.13
CA LYS A 13 5.64 -4.98 -31.86
C LYS A 13 4.26 -4.39 -32.12
N GLY A 14 3.89 -3.30 -31.44
CA GLY A 14 2.56 -2.69 -31.51
C GLY A 14 1.46 -3.48 -30.77
N ALA A 15 1.83 -4.53 -30.03
CA ALA A 15 0.92 -5.37 -29.26
C ALA A 15 1.59 -5.85 -27.98
N GLU A 16 0.80 -6.06 -26.93
CA GLU A 16 1.26 -6.52 -25.62
C GLU A 16 2.03 -7.85 -25.68
N ALA A 17 3.07 -7.96 -24.86
CA ALA A 17 3.87 -9.17 -24.75
C ALA A 17 3.41 -10.00 -23.54
N PRO A 18 3.07 -11.29 -23.72
CA PRO A 18 2.68 -12.12 -22.58
C PRO A 18 3.88 -12.32 -21.65
N VAL A 19 3.66 -12.07 -20.35
CA VAL A 19 4.68 -12.26 -19.30
C VAL A 19 4.29 -13.47 -18.46
N TYR A 20 5.23 -14.40 -18.32
CA TYR A 20 5.10 -15.59 -17.50
C TYR A 20 6.13 -15.60 -16.38
N ILE A 21 5.73 -16.14 -15.24
CA ILE A 21 6.58 -16.36 -14.06
C ILE A 21 6.72 -17.86 -13.86
N VAL A 22 7.96 -18.33 -13.77
CA VAL A 22 8.27 -19.69 -13.36
C VAL A 22 8.50 -19.69 -11.85
N ASP A 23 7.57 -20.28 -11.12
CA ASP A 23 7.68 -20.49 -9.67
C ASP A 23 8.23 -21.90 -9.41
N ALA A 24 9.50 -21.96 -9.03
CA ALA A 24 10.20 -23.18 -8.61
C ALA A 24 10.49 -23.17 -7.10
N THR A 25 9.77 -22.40 -6.30
CA THR A 25 10.05 -22.23 -4.87
C THR A 25 9.57 -23.41 -4.02
N GLN A 26 8.62 -24.21 -4.52
CA GLN A 26 8.08 -25.39 -3.82
C GLN A 26 7.73 -26.51 -4.81
N GLY A 27 8.25 -27.71 -4.56
CA GLY A 27 7.90 -28.91 -5.33
C GLY A 27 8.17 -28.77 -6.84
N ALA A 28 7.26 -29.27 -7.66
CA ALA A 28 7.36 -29.15 -9.12
C ALA A 28 7.10 -27.71 -9.57
N ALA A 29 7.95 -27.22 -10.50
CA ALA A 29 7.86 -25.86 -11.02
C ALA A 29 6.51 -25.58 -11.69
N LYS A 30 5.94 -24.42 -11.40
CA LYS A 30 4.66 -23.95 -11.96
C LYS A 30 4.91 -22.74 -12.85
N VAL A 31 4.31 -22.74 -14.04
CA VAL A 31 4.29 -21.57 -14.91
C VAL A 31 2.98 -20.84 -14.67
N ARG A 32 3.04 -19.55 -14.35
CA ARG A 32 1.89 -18.68 -14.17
C ARG A 32 2.00 -17.48 -15.09
N THR A 33 0.86 -16.93 -15.50
CA THR A 33 0.79 -15.56 -16.01
C THR A 33 1.20 -14.58 -14.91
N LEU A 34 1.61 -13.38 -15.30
CA LEU A 34 1.92 -12.33 -14.34
C LEU A 34 0.69 -11.95 -13.50
N GLU A 35 -0.50 -11.88 -14.10
CA GLU A 35 -1.76 -11.63 -13.39
C GLU A 35 -2.01 -12.68 -12.29
N GLU A 36 -1.89 -13.97 -12.61
CA GLU A 36 -2.02 -15.05 -11.62
C GLU A 36 -1.01 -14.92 -10.48
N GLN A 37 0.22 -14.53 -10.80
CA GLN A 37 1.27 -14.34 -9.80
C GLN A 37 0.97 -13.14 -8.88
N ILE A 38 0.53 -12.02 -9.44
CA ILE A 38 0.12 -10.83 -8.66
C ILE A 38 -1.06 -11.17 -7.76
N ASN A 39 -2.08 -11.86 -8.29
CA ASN A 39 -3.25 -12.27 -7.52
C ASN A 39 -2.88 -13.23 -6.38
N LEU A 40 -1.96 -14.17 -6.62
CA LEU A 40 -1.46 -15.09 -5.61
C LEU A 40 -0.69 -14.34 -4.51
N GLU A 41 0.26 -13.49 -4.88
CA GLU A 41 1.06 -12.73 -3.93
C GLU A 41 0.17 -11.80 -3.07
N THR A 42 -0.77 -11.11 -3.71
CA THR A 42 -1.73 -10.24 -3.03
C THR A 42 -2.51 -11.00 -1.95
N ARG A 43 -3.08 -12.17 -2.29
CA ARG A 43 -3.89 -12.97 -1.35
C ARG A 43 -3.08 -13.69 -0.28
N THR A 44 -1.83 -14.06 -0.57
CA THR A 44 -1.00 -14.84 0.37
C THR A 44 -0.13 -13.96 1.26
N ARG A 45 0.10 -12.70 0.87
CA ARG A 45 0.88 -11.71 1.62
C ARG A 45 0.08 -10.45 1.92
N THR A 46 0.04 -9.48 1.01
CA THR A 46 -0.43 -8.11 1.28
C THR A 46 -1.80 -8.06 1.93
N LEU A 47 -2.76 -8.86 1.47
CA LEU A 47 -4.11 -8.94 2.03
C LEU A 47 -4.35 -10.17 2.91
N ASN A 48 -3.29 -10.89 3.30
CA ASN A 48 -3.39 -12.00 4.25
C ASN A 48 -3.23 -11.46 5.69
N PRO A 49 -4.27 -11.53 6.54
CA PRO A 49 -4.18 -11.05 7.91
C PRO A 49 -3.05 -11.67 8.71
N LYS A 50 -2.74 -12.96 8.50
CA LYS A 50 -1.62 -13.60 9.20
C LYS A 50 -0.27 -12.96 8.85
N TRP A 51 -0.12 -12.51 7.61
CA TRP A 51 1.11 -11.88 7.15
C TRP A 51 1.20 -10.44 7.64
N PHE A 52 0.20 -9.58 7.35
CA PHE A 52 0.29 -8.18 7.73
C PHE A 52 0.24 -7.99 9.25
N GLU A 53 -0.54 -8.79 9.99
CA GLU A 53 -0.48 -8.76 11.47
C GLU A 53 0.87 -9.23 11.99
N GLY A 54 1.52 -10.17 11.30
CA GLY A 54 2.91 -10.56 11.57
C GLY A 54 3.86 -9.39 11.39
N MET A 55 3.75 -8.66 10.28
CA MET A 55 4.56 -7.46 10.00
C MET A 55 4.34 -6.38 11.06
N LEU A 56 3.08 -6.08 11.42
CA LEU A 56 2.76 -5.02 12.37
C LEU A 56 3.32 -5.26 13.78
N LYS A 57 3.65 -6.52 14.15
CA LYS A 57 4.39 -6.81 15.40
C LYS A 57 5.81 -6.25 15.40
N HIS A 58 6.38 -5.99 14.22
CA HIS A 58 7.70 -5.37 14.05
C HIS A 58 7.63 -3.83 13.95
N GLY A 59 6.46 -3.23 14.22
CA GLY A 59 6.27 -1.79 14.31
C GLY A 59 6.71 -1.04 13.05
N PHE A 60 7.67 -0.14 13.20
CA PHE A 60 8.11 0.77 12.14
C PHE A 60 8.50 0.06 10.83
N GLU A 61 9.36 -0.97 10.94
CA GLU A 61 9.83 -1.75 9.77
C GLU A 61 8.72 -2.64 9.19
N GLY A 62 7.77 -3.06 10.03
CA GLY A 62 6.58 -3.78 9.57
C GLY A 62 5.72 -2.95 8.62
N VAL A 63 5.42 -1.71 9.01
CA VAL A 63 4.65 -0.78 8.15
C VAL A 63 5.44 -0.41 6.90
N ARG A 64 6.76 -0.23 7.01
CA ARG A 64 7.63 0.01 5.85
C ARG A 64 7.57 -1.15 4.85
N ASN A 65 7.51 -2.38 5.34
CA ASN A 65 7.38 -3.55 4.47
C ASN A 65 6.03 -3.57 3.74
N ILE A 66 4.93 -3.26 4.45
CA ILE A 66 3.60 -3.12 3.84
C ILE A 66 3.62 -2.04 2.75
N GLU A 67 4.18 -0.87 3.04
CA GLU A 67 4.34 0.23 2.06
C GLU A 67 5.09 -0.22 0.81
N GLN A 68 6.21 -0.93 0.97
CA GLN A 68 6.98 -1.45 -0.16
C GLN A 68 6.15 -2.39 -1.05
N HIS A 69 5.28 -3.22 -0.48
CA HIS A 69 4.39 -4.10 -1.24
C HIS A 69 3.33 -3.31 -2.03
N VAL A 70 2.77 -2.24 -1.46
CA VAL A 70 1.86 -1.33 -2.18
C VAL A 70 2.59 -0.61 -3.31
N THR A 71 3.81 -0.12 -3.04
CA THR A 71 4.67 0.54 -4.03
C THR A 71 5.03 -0.37 -5.20
N ASN A 72 5.31 -1.65 -4.93
CA ASN A 72 5.56 -2.66 -5.95
C ASN A 72 4.32 -2.93 -6.80
N THR A 73 3.13 -2.99 -6.19
CA THR A 73 1.85 -3.17 -6.90
C THR A 73 1.63 -2.07 -7.94
N VAL A 74 1.83 -0.80 -7.56
CA VAL A 74 1.76 0.31 -8.53
C VAL A 74 2.86 0.23 -9.59
N GLY A 75 4.06 -0.25 -9.24
CA GLY A 75 5.13 -0.51 -10.19
C GLY A 75 4.77 -1.56 -11.25
N TRP A 76 4.07 -2.62 -10.86
CA TRP A 76 3.55 -3.63 -11.78
C TRP A 76 2.52 -3.03 -12.74
N SER A 77 1.48 -2.36 -12.23
CA SER A 77 0.48 -1.68 -13.08
C SER A 77 1.11 -0.71 -14.07
N ALA A 78 2.06 0.11 -13.58
CA ALA A 78 2.76 1.08 -14.40
C ALA A 78 3.58 0.44 -15.53
N THR A 79 3.88 -0.85 -15.48
CA THR A 79 4.73 -1.50 -16.49
C THR A 79 4.05 -2.59 -17.29
N THR A 80 2.94 -3.14 -16.78
CA THR A 80 2.24 -4.26 -17.41
C THR A 80 0.74 -4.06 -17.56
N GLY A 81 0.13 -3.15 -16.80
CA GLY A 81 -1.32 -2.93 -16.83
C GLY A 81 -2.17 -4.14 -16.36
N GLN A 82 -1.56 -5.13 -15.70
CA GLN A 82 -2.20 -6.41 -15.37
C GLN A 82 -2.65 -6.54 -13.90
N VAL A 83 -2.57 -5.47 -13.10
CA VAL A 83 -3.12 -5.50 -11.74
C VAL A 83 -4.61 -5.25 -11.83
N ALA A 84 -5.41 -6.17 -11.28
CA ALA A 84 -6.86 -6.04 -11.30
C ALA A 84 -7.36 -4.96 -10.32
N PRO A 85 -8.44 -4.23 -10.64
CA PRO A 85 -8.97 -3.15 -9.78
C PRO A 85 -9.27 -3.56 -8.34
N TRP A 86 -9.75 -4.80 -8.12
CA TRP A 86 -10.07 -5.29 -6.78
C TRP A 86 -8.85 -5.31 -5.83
N VAL A 87 -7.63 -5.44 -6.37
CA VAL A 87 -6.39 -5.43 -5.58
C VAL A 87 -6.24 -4.07 -4.89
N TYR A 88 -6.43 -2.99 -5.65
CA TYR A 88 -6.35 -1.64 -5.13
C TYR A 88 -7.49 -1.32 -4.17
N GLN A 89 -8.72 -1.72 -4.51
CA GLN A 89 -9.89 -1.55 -3.65
C GLN A 89 -9.63 -2.16 -2.27
N GLN A 90 -9.21 -3.43 -2.23
CA GLN A 90 -9.03 -4.14 -0.96
C GLN A 90 -7.80 -3.66 -0.17
N ILE A 91 -6.73 -3.25 -0.84
CA ILE A 91 -5.58 -2.59 -0.16
C ILE A 91 -6.03 -1.28 0.47
N SER A 92 -6.82 -0.49 -0.25
CA SER A 92 -7.37 0.78 0.24
C SER A 92 -8.27 0.56 1.46
N GLU A 93 -9.23 -0.36 1.34
CA GLU A 93 -10.13 -0.74 2.44
C GLU A 93 -9.38 -1.22 3.68
N THR A 94 -8.39 -2.10 3.49
CA THR A 94 -7.65 -2.73 4.59
C THR A 94 -6.75 -1.75 5.32
N PHE A 95 -5.95 -0.96 4.60
CA PHE A 95 -4.85 -0.21 5.22
C PHE A 95 -5.11 1.28 5.40
N VAL A 96 -6.07 1.86 4.66
CA VAL A 96 -6.30 3.31 4.66
C VAL A 96 -7.71 3.67 5.06
N LEU A 97 -8.73 2.97 4.54
CA LEU A 97 -10.12 3.34 4.78
C LEU A 97 -10.68 2.75 6.08
N ASP A 98 -10.14 1.64 6.59
CA ASP A 98 -10.39 1.21 7.97
C ASP A 98 -9.72 2.20 8.96
N PRO A 99 -10.50 2.97 9.74
CA PRO A 99 -9.94 3.95 10.66
C PRO A 99 -9.05 3.33 11.75
N ALA A 100 -9.36 2.11 12.19
CA ALA A 100 -8.59 1.43 13.23
C ALA A 100 -7.22 0.98 12.70
N MET A 101 -7.19 0.40 11.49
CA MET A 101 -5.93 0.07 10.83
C MET A 101 -5.13 1.34 10.49
N ARG A 102 -5.76 2.37 9.91
CA ARG A 102 -5.10 3.65 9.57
C ARG A 102 -4.41 4.27 10.79
N GLU A 103 -5.12 4.33 11.92
CA GLU A 103 -4.57 4.82 13.19
C GLU A 103 -3.41 3.97 13.71
N ARG A 104 -3.51 2.65 13.56
CA ARG A 104 -2.46 1.74 13.98
C ARG A 104 -1.21 1.89 13.11
N LEU A 105 -1.35 1.97 11.79
CA LEU A 105 -0.22 2.20 10.88
C LEU A 105 0.44 3.53 11.19
N SER A 106 -0.34 4.62 11.34
CA SER A 106 0.20 5.96 11.56
C SER A 106 0.99 6.07 12.87
N LYS A 107 0.53 5.41 13.95
CA LYS A 107 1.28 5.31 15.21
C LYS A 107 2.59 4.54 15.08
N LEU A 108 2.61 3.46 14.30
CA LEU A 108 3.80 2.62 14.12
C LEU A 108 4.82 3.26 13.18
N ASN A 109 4.36 3.92 12.11
CA ASN A 109 5.19 4.59 11.12
C ASN A 109 4.37 5.64 10.35
N PRO A 110 4.37 6.92 10.76
CA PRO A 110 3.56 7.94 10.11
C PRO A 110 3.97 8.17 8.65
N THR A 111 5.28 8.18 8.38
CA THR A 111 5.81 8.38 7.02
C THR A 111 5.39 7.27 6.06
N SER A 112 5.51 6.00 6.45
CA SER A 112 5.13 4.90 5.57
C SER A 112 3.61 4.80 5.41
N SER A 113 2.85 5.21 6.43
CA SER A 113 1.38 5.25 6.35
C SER A 113 0.89 6.28 5.34
N ALA A 114 1.42 7.51 5.40
CA ALA A 114 1.14 8.55 4.42
C ALA A 114 1.53 8.10 2.99
N ARG A 115 2.70 7.46 2.84
CA ARG A 115 3.13 6.90 1.55
C ARG A 115 2.20 5.83 1.00
N VAL A 116 1.60 4.97 1.83
CA VAL A 116 0.62 3.98 1.36
C VAL A 116 -0.58 4.68 0.71
N ALA A 117 -1.15 5.68 1.39
CA ALA A 117 -2.28 6.46 0.87
C ALA A 117 -1.89 7.23 -0.40
N GLY A 118 -0.75 7.93 -0.39
CA GLY A 118 -0.25 8.66 -1.55
C GLY A 118 0.00 7.76 -2.76
N ARG A 119 0.48 6.52 -2.54
CA ARG A 119 0.71 5.56 -3.63
C ARG A 119 -0.59 5.03 -4.25
N LEU A 120 -1.65 4.89 -3.45
CA LEU A 120 -2.99 4.55 -3.95
C LEU A 120 -3.62 5.70 -4.75
N LEU A 121 -3.45 6.94 -4.28
CA LEU A 121 -3.86 8.12 -5.03
C LEU A 121 -3.09 8.29 -6.33
N GLU A 122 -1.77 8.03 -6.34
CA GLU A 122 -0.97 8.03 -7.56
C GLU A 122 -1.50 7.00 -8.58
N ALA A 123 -1.96 5.82 -8.12
CA ALA A 123 -2.58 4.84 -8.99
C ALA A 123 -3.85 5.40 -9.67
N CYS A 124 -4.64 6.19 -8.94
CA CYS A 124 -5.81 6.89 -9.47
C CYS A 124 -5.43 7.98 -10.49
N GLU A 125 -4.50 8.86 -10.12
CA GLU A 125 -4.02 9.96 -10.97
C GLU A 125 -3.44 9.46 -12.31
N ARG A 126 -2.79 8.30 -12.26
CA ARG A 126 -2.18 7.67 -13.44
C ARG A 126 -3.15 6.76 -14.20
N ARG A 127 -4.42 6.69 -13.81
CA ARG A 127 -5.45 5.79 -14.37
C ARG A 127 -5.00 4.32 -14.40
N LEU A 128 -4.25 3.92 -13.38
CA LEU A 128 -3.90 2.52 -13.12
C LEU A 128 -5.02 1.82 -12.34
N TRP A 129 -5.86 2.61 -11.67
CA TRP A 129 -7.07 2.21 -10.99
C TRP A 129 -8.08 3.35 -11.04
N GLU A 130 -9.35 3.03 -11.22
CA GLU A 130 -10.45 4.01 -11.24
C GLU A 130 -11.51 3.54 -10.20
N PRO A 131 -11.39 3.96 -8.92
CA PRO A 131 -12.42 3.72 -7.92
C PRO A 131 -13.70 4.50 -8.20
N ASP A 132 -14.78 4.17 -7.50
CA ASP A 132 -15.95 5.06 -7.46
C ASP A 132 -15.64 6.38 -6.73
N ASP A 133 -16.51 7.38 -6.95
CA ASP A 133 -16.34 8.73 -6.42
C ASP A 133 -16.29 8.74 -4.88
N GLU A 134 -17.06 7.85 -4.23
CA GLU A 134 -17.10 7.74 -2.77
C GLU A 134 -15.77 7.23 -2.21
N THR A 135 -15.23 6.15 -2.79
CA THR A 135 -13.93 5.58 -2.42
C THR A 135 -12.80 6.57 -2.69
N LEU A 136 -12.82 7.28 -3.82
CA LEU A 136 -11.81 8.30 -4.13
C LEU A 136 -11.85 9.47 -3.13
N ALA A 137 -13.04 9.96 -2.79
CA ALA A 137 -13.21 11.01 -1.81
C ALA A 137 -12.72 10.57 -0.43
N ALA A 138 -13.09 9.37 0.01
CA ALA A 138 -12.66 8.80 1.29
C ALA A 138 -11.13 8.60 1.36
N LEU A 139 -10.51 8.16 0.26
CA LEU A 139 -9.05 8.04 0.17
C LEU A 139 -8.34 9.38 0.29
N ARG A 140 -8.85 10.43 -0.38
CA ARG A 140 -8.29 11.78 -0.26
C ARG A 140 -8.37 12.31 1.17
N MET A 141 -9.54 12.19 1.80
CA MET A 141 -9.72 12.60 3.20
C MET A 141 -8.78 11.84 4.16
N ALA A 142 -8.62 10.53 3.95
CA ALA A 142 -7.71 9.71 4.75
C ALA A 142 -6.24 10.07 4.52
N ASN A 143 -5.86 10.42 3.30
CA ASN A 143 -4.52 10.89 2.97
C ASN A 143 -4.23 12.23 3.66
N ASP A 144 -5.15 13.20 3.58
CA ASP A 144 -5.01 14.50 4.22
C ASP A 144 -4.82 14.35 5.74
N GLU A 145 -5.60 13.48 6.40
CA GLU A 145 -5.43 13.16 7.82
C GLU A 145 -4.03 12.59 8.14
N LEU A 146 -3.48 11.75 7.27
CA LEU A 146 -2.16 11.14 7.44
C LEU A 146 -1.03 12.15 7.22
N GLU A 147 -1.17 13.06 6.25
CA GLU A 147 -0.23 14.16 6.03
C GLU A 147 -0.24 15.15 7.20
N ASP A 148 -1.42 15.54 7.71
CA ASP A 148 -1.55 16.41 8.90
C ASP A 148 -0.82 15.83 10.13
N ARG A 149 -0.92 14.50 10.31
CA ARG A 149 -0.19 13.79 11.37
C ARG A 149 1.31 13.76 11.13
N LEU A 150 1.74 13.58 9.88
CA LEU A 150 3.15 13.55 9.51
C LEU A 150 3.82 14.92 9.71
N GLU A 151 3.12 16.00 9.37
CA GLU A 151 3.57 17.39 9.52
C GLU A 151 3.49 17.89 10.98
N GLY A 152 2.84 17.13 11.87
CA GLY A 152 2.69 17.50 13.28
C GLY A 152 1.61 18.56 13.53
N VAL A 153 0.71 18.78 12.57
CA VAL A 153 -0.42 19.72 12.65
C VAL A 153 -1.58 19.15 13.48
N PHE A 154 -1.52 17.86 13.85
CA PHE A 154 -2.47 17.25 14.79
C PHE A 154 -2.29 17.84 16.21
N VAL A 155 -2.93 18.98 16.47
CA VAL A 155 -3.17 19.50 17.82
C VAL A 155 -4.13 18.54 18.51
N GLY A 156 -3.57 17.47 19.10
CA GLY A 156 -4.30 16.65 20.04
C GLY A 156 -4.82 17.53 21.16
N ALA A 157 -6.14 17.64 21.28
CA ALA A 157 -6.80 18.25 22.41
C ALA A 157 -6.42 17.46 23.68
N SER A 158 -5.33 17.87 24.32
CA SER A 158 -4.89 17.47 25.66
C SER A 158 -3.91 18.50 26.19
N GLN A 159 -4.35 19.75 26.29
CA GLN A 159 -3.80 20.63 27.33
C GLN A 159 -4.45 20.21 28.66
N THR A 160 -3.84 19.25 29.36
CA THR A 160 -4.11 19.08 30.79
C THR A 160 -3.10 19.93 31.53
N ASN A 161 -3.56 21.08 32.02
CA ASN A 161 -2.85 21.97 32.92
C ASN A 161 -2.33 21.20 34.16
N LEU A 162 -1.07 21.45 34.52
CA LEU A 162 -0.39 21.01 35.75
C LEU A 162 -1.05 21.57 37.02
N PRO A 163 -0.64 21.05 38.20
CA PRO A 163 0.03 22.00 39.09
C PRO A 163 1.44 21.55 39.51
N ALA A 164 2.29 22.56 39.64
CA ALA A 164 3.69 22.48 40.03
C ALA A 164 3.87 21.83 41.42
N ALA A 165 4.81 20.89 41.52
CA ALA A 165 5.31 20.43 42.81
C ALA A 165 6.35 21.43 43.34
N ILE A 166 6.14 21.85 44.59
CA ILE A 166 6.97 22.75 45.39
C ILE A 166 8.30 22.05 45.74
N PRO A 167 9.46 22.74 45.74
CA PRO A 167 10.72 22.16 46.21
C PRO A 167 10.77 22.09 47.74
N ALA A 168 11.27 20.99 48.30
CA ALA A 168 11.57 20.87 49.71
C ALA A 168 13.00 21.36 50.00
N GLU A 169 13.13 22.15 51.06
CA GLU A 169 14.40 22.52 51.73
C GLU A 169 15.14 21.30 52.30
#